data_AF-A0A5P1V0F1-F1
#
_entry.id   AF-A0A5P1V0F1-F1
#
_cell.length_a   1.000
_cell.length_b   1.000
_cell.length_c   1.000
_cell.angle_alpha   90.00
_cell.angle_beta   90.00
_cell.angle_gamma   90.00
#
_symmetry.space_group_name_H-M   'P 1'
#
loop_
_entity.id
_entity.type
_entity.pdbx_description
1 polymer ?
#
loop_
_entity_poly.entity_id
_entity_poly.type
_entity_poly.pdbx_seq_one_letter_code
_entity_poly.pdbx_strand_id
1 'polypeptide(L)'
;MKNFKKPLLQGLFKIKSIEINPKEFIDFTSLKTLLPVLEKLYNSKIPILLGGESGVGKSFIAKKAHFLFNKEHTFFYLDCLASSFCKEEIFKEIYLLQNQKGTLFVNHIDRLSEEFLETFIKIVLSQSQLKFIASSSAKNLTLNVFRTYFYSLQILPLRERKEDIPEFLAYFLKIFNQKYQKRVFFQPLTIEILKDYPWPANIRELQNLVERLVIFKNKKIYPKDIFEFLSFSLNKK
;
A
#
# COMPACT_ATOMS: atom_id res chain seq x y z
N MET A 1 -1.15 -32.08 -18.19
CA MET A 1 -0.41 -31.90 -16.92
C MET A 1 -0.43 -30.42 -16.53
N LYS A 2 -1.44 -29.99 -15.76
CA LYS A 2 -1.49 -28.66 -15.15
C LYS A 2 -1.07 -28.83 -13.70
N ASN A 3 0.19 -28.52 -13.39
CA ASN A 3 0.67 -28.48 -12.00
C ASN A 3 0.05 -27.26 -11.32
N PHE A 4 -1.14 -27.44 -10.74
CA PHE A 4 -1.64 -26.57 -9.70
C PHE A 4 -0.74 -26.75 -8.48
N LYS A 5 0.28 -25.88 -8.35
CA LYS A 5 0.91 -25.67 -7.05
C LYS A 5 -0.18 -25.11 -6.13
N LYS A 6 -0.76 -25.98 -5.30
CA LYS A 6 -1.58 -25.60 -4.14
C LYS A 6 -0.85 -24.48 -3.39
N PRO A 7 -1.56 -23.46 -2.88
CA PRO A 7 -0.95 -22.54 -1.93
C PRO A 7 -0.62 -23.36 -0.68
N LEU A 8 0.65 -23.75 -0.57
CA LEU A 8 1.25 -24.05 0.72
C LEU A 8 1.00 -22.81 1.58
N LEU A 9 0.59 -23.02 2.84
CA LEU A 9 0.54 -22.03 3.92
C LEU A 9 -0.86 -21.47 4.27
N GLN A 10 -1.74 -22.31 4.84
CA GLN A 10 -2.90 -21.90 5.67
C GLN A 10 -2.59 -22.00 7.17
N GLY A 11 -2.55 -20.85 7.84
CA GLY A 11 -2.29 -20.65 9.27
C GLY A 11 -2.20 -19.15 9.51
N LEU A 12 -2.52 -18.71 10.71
CA LEU A 12 -2.93 -17.34 11.02
C LEU A 12 -1.82 -16.28 10.82
N PHE A 13 -0.56 -16.69 10.69
CA PHE A 13 0.60 -15.85 10.38
C PHE A 13 1.41 -16.50 9.28
N LYS A 14 1.06 -16.24 8.02
CA LYS A 14 1.79 -16.82 6.90
C LYS A 14 2.15 -15.74 5.93
N ILE A 15 3.42 -15.71 5.55
CA ILE A 15 3.87 -14.91 4.43
C ILE A 15 3.06 -15.38 3.22
N LYS A 16 2.25 -14.48 2.67
CA LYS A 16 1.34 -14.82 1.57
C LYS A 16 2.04 -14.52 0.25
N SER A 17 1.97 -15.44 -0.71
CA SER A 17 2.16 -15.06 -2.10
C SER A 17 0.94 -14.29 -2.56
N ILE A 18 1.15 -13.09 -3.11
CA ILE A 18 0.08 -12.24 -3.63
C ILE A 18 0.18 -12.22 -5.15
N GLU A 19 -0.91 -12.59 -5.81
CA GLU A 19 -1.06 -12.38 -7.24
C GLU A 19 -1.28 -10.89 -7.53
N ILE A 20 -0.53 -10.35 -8.48
CA ILE A 20 -0.61 -8.94 -8.85
C ILE A 20 -1.47 -8.81 -10.10
N ASN A 21 -2.58 -8.08 -9.97
CA ASN A 21 -3.49 -7.79 -11.06
C ASN A 21 -3.16 -6.42 -11.69
N PRO A 22 -2.68 -6.37 -12.95
CA PRO A 22 -2.30 -5.10 -13.58
C PRO A 22 -3.45 -4.11 -13.73
N LYS A 23 -4.70 -4.60 -13.77
CA LYS A 23 -5.90 -3.76 -13.91
C LYS A 23 -6.18 -2.91 -12.67
N GLU A 24 -5.56 -3.24 -11.54
CA GLU A 24 -5.70 -2.49 -10.29
C GLU A 24 -4.74 -1.30 -10.19
N PHE A 25 -3.84 -1.13 -11.17
CA PHE A 25 -2.89 -0.03 -11.15
C PHE A 25 -3.39 1.20 -11.88
N ILE A 26 -3.07 2.34 -11.28
CA ILE A 26 -3.12 3.66 -11.88
C ILE A 26 -1.78 4.33 -11.78
N ASP A 27 -1.51 5.19 -12.74
CA ASP A 27 -0.39 6.12 -12.67
C ASP A 27 -0.94 7.46 -12.19
N PHE A 28 -0.21 8.06 -11.25
CA PHE A 28 -0.52 9.38 -10.72
C PHE A 28 0.75 10.21 -10.60
N THR A 29 0.60 11.52 -10.54
CA THR A 29 1.70 12.48 -10.61
C THR A 29 2.81 12.17 -9.59
N SER A 30 2.45 11.99 -8.32
CA SER A 30 3.43 11.69 -7.27
C SER A 30 4.09 10.31 -7.38
N LEU A 31 3.49 9.36 -8.10
CA LEU A 31 4.15 8.07 -8.36
C LEU A 31 5.22 8.23 -9.43
N LYS A 32 4.92 8.99 -10.50
CA LYS A 32 5.84 9.21 -11.62
C LYS A 32 7.18 9.80 -11.16
N THR A 33 7.15 10.69 -10.16
CA THR A 33 8.38 11.26 -9.57
C THR A 33 9.19 10.24 -8.76
N LEU A 34 8.54 9.23 -8.16
CA LEU A 34 9.18 8.19 -7.38
C LEU A 34 9.77 7.06 -8.24
N LEU A 35 9.21 6.81 -9.44
CA LEU A 35 9.61 5.68 -10.28
C LEU A 35 11.12 5.62 -10.58
N PRO A 36 11.82 6.71 -10.97
CA PRO A 36 13.25 6.65 -11.24
C PRO A 36 14.09 6.26 -10.03
N VAL A 37 13.66 6.67 -8.83
CA VAL A 37 14.34 6.31 -7.58
C VAL A 37 14.06 4.84 -7.23
N LEU A 38 12.80 4.42 -7.36
CA LEU A 38 12.40 3.02 -7.13
C LEU A 38 13.14 2.06 -8.06
N GLU A 39 13.31 2.40 -9.34
CA GLU A 39 14.06 1.60 -10.31
C GLU A 39 15.51 1.39 -9.87
N LYS A 40 16.22 2.48 -9.55
CA LYS A 40 17.60 2.42 -9.03
C LYS A 40 17.68 1.57 -7.77
N LEU A 41 16.73 1.74 -6.86
CA LEU A 41 16.69 0.95 -5.63
C LEU A 41 16.43 -0.52 -5.93
N TYR A 42 15.52 -0.88 -6.83
CA TYR A 42 15.25 -2.28 -7.22
C TYR A 42 16.46 -2.98 -7.81
N ASN A 43 17.27 -2.26 -8.60
CA ASN A 43 18.53 -2.76 -9.16
C ASN A 43 19.66 -2.87 -8.12
N SER A 44 19.44 -2.43 -6.88
CA SER A 44 20.38 -2.53 -5.77
C SER A 44 19.92 -3.52 -4.70
N LYS A 45 20.85 -3.95 -3.83
CA LYS A 45 20.54 -4.76 -2.64
C LYS A 45 19.98 -3.96 -1.47
N ILE A 46 19.90 -2.63 -1.57
CA ILE A 46 19.49 -1.75 -0.46
C ILE A 46 18.00 -1.95 -0.17
N PRO A 47 17.60 -2.31 1.08
CA PRO A 47 16.20 -2.35 1.47
C PRO A 47 15.48 -1.02 1.32
N ILE A 48 14.21 -1.06 0.94
CA ILE A 48 13.39 0.14 0.75
C ILE A 48 12.42 0.28 1.91
N LEU A 49 12.40 1.43 2.58
CA LEU A 49 11.39 1.76 3.59
C LEU A 49 10.44 2.81 3.04
N LEU A 50 9.16 2.46 2.92
CA LEU A 50 8.09 3.38 2.57
C LEU A 50 7.52 3.97 3.86
N GLY A 51 7.85 5.23 4.15
CA GLY A 51 7.31 6.01 5.26
C GLY A 51 6.08 6.82 4.85
N GLY A 52 5.33 7.33 5.83
CA GLY A 52 4.19 8.22 5.61
C GLY A 52 2.95 7.82 6.39
N GLU A 53 1.90 8.63 6.36
CA GLU A 53 0.68 8.39 7.14
C GLU A 53 -0.07 7.10 6.75
N SER A 54 -1.02 6.68 7.60
CA SER A 54 -1.89 5.55 7.27
C SER A 54 -2.78 5.89 6.05
N GLY A 55 -2.94 4.93 5.14
CA GLY A 55 -3.80 5.10 3.97
C GLY A 55 -3.22 5.88 2.80
N VAL A 56 -1.94 6.27 2.81
CA VAL A 56 -1.28 6.99 1.70
C VAL A 56 -0.93 6.12 0.48
N GLY A 57 -1.17 4.81 0.53
CA GLY A 57 -0.92 3.91 -0.62
C GLY A 57 0.44 3.20 -0.64
N LYS A 58 1.12 3.06 0.50
CA LYS A 58 2.44 2.39 0.58
C LYS A 58 2.46 0.96 -0.02
N SER A 59 1.47 0.14 0.33
CA SER A 59 1.33 -1.22 -0.21
C SER A 59 1.08 -1.22 -1.73
N PHE A 60 0.30 -0.26 -2.22
CA PHE A 60 0.08 -0.07 -3.65
C PHE A 60 1.39 0.26 -4.39
N ILE A 61 2.18 1.20 -3.86
CA ILE A 61 3.47 1.60 -4.45
C ILE A 61 4.43 0.40 -4.49
N ALA A 62 4.51 -0.40 -3.42
CA ALA A 62 5.36 -1.59 -3.39
C ALA A 62 4.93 -2.63 -4.44
N LYS A 63 3.63 -2.91 -4.56
CA LYS A 63 3.09 -3.82 -5.59
C LYS A 63 3.36 -3.32 -7.00
N LYS A 64 3.16 -2.01 -7.25
CA LYS A 64 3.41 -1.38 -8.54
C LYS A 64 4.89 -1.44 -8.91
N ALA A 65 5.79 -1.13 -7.97
CA ALA A 65 7.22 -1.21 -8.19
C ALA A 65 7.66 -2.65 -8.50
N HIS A 66 7.13 -3.64 -7.77
CA HIS A 66 7.38 -5.04 -8.09
C HIS A 66 6.87 -5.42 -9.49
N PHE A 67 5.66 -5.00 -9.85
CA PHE A 67 5.11 -5.25 -11.18
C PHE A 67 5.95 -4.65 -12.31
N LEU A 68 6.56 -3.49 -12.07
CA LEU A 68 7.40 -2.84 -13.08
C LEU A 68 8.78 -3.48 -13.19
N PHE A 69 9.41 -3.80 -12.06
CA PHE A 69 10.84 -4.12 -12.01
C PHE A 69 11.15 -5.59 -11.68
N ASN A 70 10.16 -6.38 -11.25
CA ASN A 70 10.36 -7.73 -10.73
C ASN A 70 9.18 -8.70 -10.99
N LYS A 71 8.36 -8.43 -12.02
CA LYS A 71 7.08 -9.15 -12.30
C LYS A 71 7.19 -10.65 -12.56
N GLU A 72 8.36 -11.13 -13.00
CA GLU A 72 8.59 -12.55 -13.29
C GLU A 72 8.76 -13.37 -12.00
N HIS A 73 8.80 -12.71 -10.84
CA HIS A 73 9.06 -13.31 -9.55
C HIS A 73 7.89 -13.11 -8.58
N THR A 74 7.91 -13.83 -7.45
CA THR A 74 6.79 -13.81 -6.50
C THR A 74 6.81 -12.54 -5.65
N PHE A 75 5.63 -11.95 -5.41
CA PHE A 75 5.43 -10.94 -4.38
C PHE A 75 4.97 -11.60 -3.08
N PHE A 76 5.83 -11.60 -2.07
CA PHE A 76 5.56 -12.11 -0.74
C PHE A 76 5.09 -10.98 0.19
N TYR A 77 4.06 -11.23 0.97
CA TYR A 77 3.43 -10.23 1.84
C TYR A 77 3.36 -10.72 3.29
N LEU A 78 3.86 -9.89 4.20
CA LEU A 78 3.75 -10.06 5.65
C LEU A 78 3.11 -8.80 6.26
N ASP A 79 2.14 -8.96 7.16
CA ASP A 79 1.54 -7.83 7.89
C ASP A 79 1.83 -7.93 9.38
N CYS A 80 2.48 -6.90 9.92
CA CYS A 80 2.87 -6.86 11.32
C CYS A 80 1.77 -6.34 12.28
N LEU A 81 0.52 -6.16 11.81
CA LEU A 81 -0.59 -5.79 12.69
C LEU A 81 -1.33 -6.98 13.32
N ALA A 82 -1.12 -8.20 12.84
CA ALA A 82 -1.89 -9.33 13.35
C ALA A 82 -1.51 -9.64 14.82
N SER A 83 -2.50 -9.98 15.65
CA SER A 83 -2.43 -9.96 17.12
C SER A 83 -1.66 -11.10 17.81
N SER A 84 -1.31 -12.19 17.13
CA SER A 84 -0.44 -13.26 17.68
C SER A 84 0.94 -13.28 17.01
N PHE A 85 1.78 -12.32 17.39
CA PHE A 85 3.17 -12.25 16.95
C PHE A 85 4.02 -13.36 17.60
N CYS A 86 4.18 -14.50 16.92
CA CYS A 86 5.15 -15.51 17.31
C CYS A 86 6.47 -15.29 16.55
N LYS A 87 7.52 -14.84 17.27
CA LYS A 87 8.86 -14.58 16.70
C LYS A 87 9.42 -15.79 15.95
N GLU A 88 9.25 -16.98 16.53
CA GLU A 88 9.77 -18.25 16.01
C GLU A 88 9.10 -18.68 14.70
N GLU A 89 7.78 -18.49 14.58
CA GLU A 89 7.04 -18.81 13.35
C GLU A 89 7.47 -17.92 12.19
N ILE A 90 7.60 -16.62 12.43
CA ILE A 90 8.05 -15.66 11.41
C ILE A 90 9.46 -16.01 10.91
N PHE A 91 10.37 -16.39 11.81
CA PHE A 91 11.70 -16.81 11.40
C PHE A 91 11.68 -18.08 10.56
N LYS A 92 10.86 -19.08 10.92
CA LYS A 92 10.68 -20.28 10.11
C LYS A 92 10.14 -19.92 8.73
N GLU A 93 9.12 -19.08 8.65
CA GLU A 93 8.51 -18.65 7.39
C GLU A 93 9.51 -17.89 6.49
N ILE A 94 10.33 -16.99 7.05
CA ILE A 94 11.39 -16.31 6.28
C ILE A 94 12.45 -17.31 5.82
N TYR A 95 12.83 -18.26 6.67
CA TYR A 95 13.78 -19.31 6.32
C TYR A 95 13.25 -20.19 5.17
N LEU A 96 11.95 -20.46 5.10
CA LEU A 96 11.33 -21.19 3.99
C LEU A 96 11.40 -20.43 2.64
N LEU A 97 11.70 -19.13 2.67
CA LEU A 97 11.95 -18.34 1.47
C LEU A 97 13.41 -18.41 1.00
N GLN A 98 14.29 -19.11 1.71
CA GLN A 98 15.64 -19.40 1.22
C GLN A 98 15.52 -20.15 -0.10
N ASN A 99 16.09 -19.58 -1.17
CA ASN A 99 15.98 -20.02 -2.58
C ASN A 99 14.73 -19.54 -3.34
N GLN A 100 13.87 -18.72 -2.75
CA GLN A 100 12.85 -18.00 -3.50
C GLN A 100 13.43 -16.69 -4.06
N LYS A 101 13.10 -16.39 -5.31
CA LYS A 101 13.35 -15.08 -5.92
C LYS A 101 12.07 -14.26 -5.89
N GLY A 102 12.18 -12.97 -5.57
CA GLY A 102 10.99 -12.14 -5.47
C GLY A 102 11.17 -10.87 -4.68
N THR A 103 10.05 -10.33 -4.24
CA THR A 103 10.00 -9.17 -3.34
C THR A 103 9.29 -9.59 -2.06
N LEU A 104 9.91 -9.38 -0.90
CA LEU A 104 9.24 -9.48 0.38
C LEU A 104 8.81 -8.08 0.82
N PHE A 105 7.50 -7.87 0.89
CA PHE A 105 6.89 -6.68 1.44
C PHE A 105 6.42 -6.93 2.88
N VAL A 106 6.95 -6.14 3.82
CA VAL A 106 6.57 -6.17 5.23
C VAL A 106 5.79 -4.92 5.57
N ASN A 107 4.50 -5.07 5.82
CA ASN A 107 3.61 -3.97 6.17
C ASN A 107 3.66 -3.70 7.68
N HIS A 108 3.66 -2.43 8.09
CA HIS A 108 3.65 -2.01 9.49
C HIS A 108 4.86 -2.50 10.31
N ILE A 109 6.07 -2.46 9.74
CA ILE A 109 7.30 -2.90 10.41
C ILE A 109 7.55 -2.16 11.74
N ASP A 110 6.98 -0.96 11.89
CA ASP A 110 6.97 -0.16 13.12
C ASP A 110 6.23 -0.80 14.30
N ARG A 111 5.54 -1.91 14.09
CA ARG A 111 4.85 -2.68 15.13
C ARG A 111 5.74 -3.72 15.79
N LEU A 112 6.88 -4.03 15.20
CA LEU A 112 7.87 -4.91 15.82
C LEU A 112 8.51 -4.21 17.02
N SER A 113 8.78 -4.96 18.09
CA SER A 113 9.59 -4.45 19.19
C SER A 113 11.01 -4.12 18.70
N GLU A 114 11.66 -3.12 19.29
CA GLU A 114 13.02 -2.72 18.89
C GLU A 114 14.02 -3.89 18.98
N GLU A 115 13.91 -4.69 20.04
CA GLU A 115 14.69 -5.92 20.26
C GLU A 115 14.57 -6.90 19.08
N PHE A 116 13.36 -7.07 18.55
CA PHE A 116 13.11 -8.01 17.45
C PHE A 116 13.40 -7.39 16.08
N LEU A 117 13.20 -6.08 15.93
CA LEU A 117 13.30 -5.37 14.65
C LEU A 117 14.67 -5.57 13.99
N GLU A 118 15.76 -5.36 14.73
CA GLU A 118 17.10 -5.49 14.16
C GLU A 118 17.40 -6.94 13.74
N THR A 119 17.05 -7.90 14.60
CA THR A 119 17.23 -9.34 14.32
C THR A 119 16.42 -9.75 13.09
N PHE A 120 15.17 -9.32 13.00
CA PHE A 120 14.29 -9.55 11.86
C PHE A 120 14.90 -9.01 10.56
N ILE A 121 15.38 -7.76 10.57
CA ILE A 121 16.00 -7.15 9.38
C ILE A 121 17.23 -7.94 8.94
N LYS A 122 18.12 -8.33 9.86
CA LYS A 122 19.32 -9.13 9.54
C LYS A 122 18.96 -10.47 8.90
N ILE A 123 17.91 -11.14 9.38
CA ILE A 123 17.44 -12.42 8.85
C ILE A 123 16.82 -12.26 7.46
N VAL A 124 16.06 -11.20 7.23
CA VAL A 124 15.54 -10.91 5.87
C VAL A 124 16.69 -10.55 4.93
N LEU A 125 17.67 -9.78 5.38
CA LEU A 125 18.84 -9.39 4.58
C LEU A 125 19.76 -10.54 4.22
N SER A 126 19.78 -11.62 5.02
CA SER A 126 20.51 -12.84 4.64
C SER A 126 19.86 -13.56 3.45
N GLN A 127 18.61 -13.23 3.10
CA GLN A 127 17.90 -13.75 1.92
C GLN A 127 18.33 -13.02 0.64
N SER A 128 19.51 -13.37 0.11
CA SER A 128 20.16 -12.66 -1.01
C SER A 128 19.35 -12.56 -2.31
N GLN A 129 18.31 -13.38 -2.48
CA GLN A 129 17.46 -13.45 -3.67
C GLN A 129 16.16 -12.64 -3.56
N LEU A 130 15.89 -12.05 -2.40
CA LEU A 130 14.68 -11.27 -2.16
C LEU A 130 14.98 -9.77 -2.16
N LYS A 131 14.16 -9.01 -2.89
CA LYS A 131 14.08 -7.57 -2.69
C LYS A 131 13.27 -7.27 -1.43
N PHE A 132 13.90 -6.64 -0.43
CA PHE A 132 13.20 -6.28 0.80
C PHE A 132 12.59 -4.87 0.71
N ILE A 133 11.28 -4.79 0.93
CA ILE A 133 10.53 -3.54 1.07
C ILE A 133 9.73 -3.58 2.37
N ALA A 134 9.81 -2.53 3.16
CA ALA A 134 9.02 -2.37 4.38
C ALA A 134 8.14 -1.13 4.31
N SER A 135 7.05 -1.12 5.06
CA SER A 135 6.20 0.06 5.25
C SER A 135 6.15 0.44 6.71
N SER A 136 6.13 1.74 6.99
CA SER A 136 5.91 2.28 8.33
C SER A 136 4.88 3.40 8.30
N SER A 137 4.05 3.47 9.34
CA SER A 137 3.14 4.61 9.55
C SER A 137 3.53 5.50 10.72
N ALA A 138 4.66 5.20 11.37
CA ALA A 138 5.21 6.03 12.43
C ALA A 138 5.67 7.38 11.84
N LYS A 139 5.26 8.48 12.48
CA LYS A 139 5.68 9.84 12.10
C LYS A 139 7.19 10.05 12.27
N ASN A 140 7.81 9.32 13.19
CA ASN A 140 9.23 9.42 13.50
C ASN A 140 9.94 8.11 13.17
N LEU A 141 10.57 8.05 11.99
CA LEU A 141 11.55 7.01 11.63
C LEU A 141 12.92 7.27 12.29
N THR A 142 12.93 7.81 13.51
CA THR A 142 14.16 8.26 14.20
C THR A 142 14.98 7.10 14.75
N LEU A 143 14.44 5.88 14.77
CA LEU A 143 15.20 4.70 15.17
C LEU A 143 16.41 4.55 14.24
N ASN A 144 17.60 4.49 14.82
CA ASN A 144 18.86 4.31 14.08
C ASN A 144 18.80 3.09 13.15
N VAL A 145 18.12 2.02 13.58
CA VAL A 145 17.92 0.81 12.78
C VAL A 145 17.34 1.11 11.40
N PHE A 146 16.34 1.98 11.29
CA PHE A 146 15.77 2.31 9.97
C PHE A 146 16.74 3.08 9.07
N ARG A 147 17.54 3.98 9.66
CA ARG A 147 18.56 4.74 8.93
C ARG A 147 19.74 3.88 8.49
N THR A 148 20.13 2.91 9.30
CA THR A 148 21.25 2.01 9.04
C THR A 148 20.94 1.02 7.92
N TYR A 149 19.74 0.43 7.92
CA TYR A 149 19.42 -0.68 7.03
C TYR A 149 18.60 -0.31 5.80
N PHE A 150 17.92 0.85 5.76
CA PHE A 150 16.99 1.17 4.68
C PHE A 150 17.29 2.50 3.98
N TYR A 151 17.02 2.53 2.68
CA TYR A 151 16.73 3.78 1.99
C TYR A 151 15.27 4.15 2.22
N SER A 152 15.05 5.29 2.89
CA SER A 152 13.71 5.73 3.30
C SER A 152 13.08 6.68 2.27
N LEU A 153 11.93 6.29 1.73
CA LEU A 153 11.08 7.12 0.87
C LEU A 153 9.86 7.59 1.66
N GLN A 154 9.71 8.90 1.83
CA GLN A 154 8.52 9.47 2.46
C GLN A 154 7.40 9.66 1.45
N ILE A 155 6.27 9.00 1.69
CA ILE A 155 5.06 9.18 0.88
C ILE A 155 4.20 10.27 1.52
N LEU A 156 4.04 11.37 0.79
CA LEU A 156 3.28 12.53 1.26
C LEU A 156 1.80 12.17 1.51
N PRO A 157 1.17 12.78 2.54
CA PRO A 157 -0.26 12.67 2.73
C PRO A 157 -1.01 13.31 1.55
N LEU A 158 -2.25 12.87 1.32
CA LEU A 158 -3.02 13.25 0.13
C LEU A 158 -3.27 14.77 0.04
N ARG A 159 -3.40 15.44 1.18
CA ARG A 159 -3.54 16.91 1.28
C ARG A 159 -2.34 17.71 0.75
N GLU A 160 -1.16 17.09 0.70
CA GLU A 160 0.09 17.70 0.19
C GLU A 160 0.36 17.33 -1.27
N ARG A 161 -0.51 16.52 -1.90
CA ARG A 161 -0.44 16.12 -3.32
C ARG A 161 -1.82 16.17 -3.97
N LYS A 162 -2.41 17.36 -3.93
CA LYS A 162 -3.78 17.61 -4.40
C LYS A 162 -3.96 17.31 -5.89
N GLU A 163 -2.88 17.34 -6.65
CA GLU A 163 -2.82 17.04 -8.08
C GLU A 163 -3.14 15.56 -8.38
N ASP A 164 -2.88 14.66 -7.43
CA ASP A 164 -3.21 13.24 -7.56
C ASP A 164 -4.72 12.97 -7.38
N ILE A 165 -5.45 13.86 -6.69
CA ILE A 165 -6.85 13.62 -6.27
C ILE A 165 -7.78 13.38 -7.48
N PRO A 166 -7.76 14.18 -8.56
CA PRO A 166 -8.57 13.93 -9.75
C PRO A 166 -8.30 12.55 -10.40
N GLU A 167 -7.03 12.11 -10.42
CA GLU A 167 -6.64 10.80 -10.98
C GLU A 167 -7.25 9.67 -10.14
N PHE A 168 -7.17 9.76 -8.81
CA PHE A 168 -7.80 8.79 -7.90
C PHE A 168 -9.33 8.82 -8.00
N LEU A 169 -9.96 9.99 -8.08
CA LEU A 169 -11.41 10.13 -8.22
C LEU A 169 -11.90 9.45 -9.51
N ALA A 170 -11.26 9.74 -10.65
CA ALA A 170 -11.61 9.13 -11.93
C ALA A 170 -11.47 7.61 -11.89
N TYR A 171 -10.39 7.12 -11.27
CA TYR A 171 -10.13 5.70 -11.12
C TYR A 171 -11.19 4.98 -10.28
N PHE A 172 -11.42 5.45 -9.05
CA PHE A 172 -12.39 4.82 -8.15
C PHE A 172 -13.81 4.92 -8.72
N LEU A 173 -14.17 6.04 -9.33
CA LEU A 173 -15.46 6.23 -9.98
C LEU A 173 -15.66 5.19 -11.09
N LYS A 174 -14.65 4.96 -11.94
CA LYS A 174 -14.69 3.95 -12.99
C LYS A 174 -14.91 2.55 -12.41
N ILE A 175 -14.13 2.16 -11.40
CA ILE A 175 -14.22 0.84 -10.76
C ILE A 175 -15.60 0.64 -10.13
N PHE A 176 -16.08 1.60 -9.36
CA PHE A 176 -17.33 1.45 -8.63
C PHE A 176 -18.54 1.54 -9.56
N ASN A 177 -18.50 2.37 -10.62
CA ASN A 177 -19.54 2.34 -11.65
C ASN A 177 -19.62 0.97 -12.34
N GLN A 178 -18.48 0.34 -12.63
CA GLN A 178 -18.47 -1.01 -13.19
C GLN A 178 -19.00 -2.05 -12.19
N LYS A 179 -18.53 -2.01 -10.94
CA LYS A 179 -18.94 -2.93 -9.86
C LYS A 179 -20.45 -2.86 -9.58
N TYR A 180 -21.02 -1.66 -9.54
CA TYR A 180 -22.43 -1.43 -9.22
C TYR A 180 -23.33 -1.23 -10.44
N GLN A 181 -22.79 -1.41 -11.65
CA GLN A 181 -23.51 -1.21 -12.92
C GLN A 181 -24.19 0.17 -13.02
N LYS A 182 -23.49 1.21 -12.58
CA LYS A 182 -23.97 2.59 -12.56
C LYS A 182 -23.19 3.48 -13.54
N ARG A 183 -23.72 4.68 -13.77
CA ARG A 183 -23.11 5.73 -14.60
C ARG A 183 -23.11 7.07 -13.86
N VAL A 184 -22.52 7.08 -12.67
CA VAL A 184 -22.38 8.26 -11.83
C VAL A 184 -21.15 9.07 -12.27
N PHE A 185 -21.22 10.39 -12.19
CA PHE A 185 -20.09 11.28 -12.44
C PHE A 185 -20.07 12.50 -11.52
N PHE A 186 -18.87 12.99 -11.23
CA PHE A 186 -18.66 14.21 -10.46
C PHE A 186 -18.97 15.45 -11.31
N GLN A 187 -19.63 16.44 -10.71
CA GLN A 187 -19.60 17.80 -11.25
C GLN A 187 -18.22 18.44 -11.03
N PRO A 188 -17.74 19.33 -11.93
CA PRO A 188 -16.43 19.95 -11.81
C PRO A 188 -16.18 20.62 -10.45
N LEU A 189 -17.17 21.38 -9.94
CA LEU A 189 -17.09 22.04 -8.64
C LEU A 189 -16.94 21.05 -7.47
N THR A 190 -17.51 19.85 -7.61
CA THR A 190 -17.37 18.78 -6.61
C THR A 190 -15.92 18.31 -6.51
N ILE A 191 -15.20 18.23 -7.64
CA ILE A 191 -13.78 17.83 -7.66
C ILE A 191 -12.92 18.88 -6.96
N GLU A 192 -13.19 20.17 -7.20
CA GLU A 192 -12.46 21.27 -6.54
C GLU A 192 -12.63 21.23 -5.02
N ILE A 193 -13.85 21.02 -4.51
CA ILE A 193 -14.08 20.88 -3.06
C ILE A 193 -13.34 19.67 -2.49
N LEU A 194 -13.32 18.55 -3.22
CA LEU A 194 -12.61 17.34 -2.78
C LEU A 194 -11.09 17.54 -2.78
N LYS A 195 -10.54 18.44 -3.59
CA LYS A 195 -9.10 18.77 -3.56
C LYS A 195 -8.71 19.51 -2.29
N ASP A 196 -9.61 20.31 -1.72
CA ASP A 196 -9.34 21.12 -0.53
C ASP A 196 -9.68 20.44 0.79
N TYR A 197 -10.34 19.27 0.75
CA TYR A 197 -10.59 18.50 1.96
C TYR A 197 -9.27 17.92 2.54
N PRO A 198 -9.09 17.88 3.89
CA PRO A 198 -7.82 17.46 4.50
C PRO A 198 -7.44 15.98 4.37
N TRP A 199 -8.38 15.11 4.02
CA TRP A 199 -8.19 13.66 3.88
C TRP A 199 -7.40 13.00 5.04
N PRO A 200 -7.89 13.05 6.29
CA PRO A 200 -7.19 12.49 7.45
C PRO A 200 -6.87 10.98 7.34
N ALA A 201 -7.63 10.22 6.54
CA ALA A 201 -7.32 8.82 6.23
C ALA A 201 -6.88 8.60 4.76
N ASN A 202 -6.44 9.67 4.09
CA ASN A 202 -5.78 9.68 2.79
C ASN A 202 -6.58 8.94 1.70
N ILE A 203 -5.91 8.18 0.84
CA ILE A 203 -6.53 7.48 -0.30
C ILE A 203 -7.60 6.49 0.16
N ARG A 204 -7.43 5.87 1.34
CA ARG A 204 -8.42 4.96 1.91
C ARG A 204 -9.76 5.66 2.20
N GLU A 205 -9.72 6.89 2.71
CA GLU A 205 -10.93 7.68 2.93
C GLU A 205 -11.56 8.12 1.61
N LEU A 206 -10.74 8.59 0.66
CA LEU A 206 -11.19 8.96 -0.68
C LEU A 206 -11.91 7.80 -1.37
N GLN A 207 -11.31 6.60 -1.37
CA GLN A 207 -11.91 5.40 -1.93
C GLN A 207 -13.27 5.10 -1.32
N ASN A 208 -13.36 5.09 0.02
CA ASN A 208 -14.59 4.82 0.75
C ASN A 208 -15.69 5.84 0.44
N LEU A 209 -15.33 7.13 0.33
CA LEU A 209 -16.27 8.18 -0.04
C LEU A 209 -16.83 7.94 -1.45
N VAL A 210 -15.96 7.70 -2.43
CA VAL A 210 -16.39 7.49 -3.83
C VAL A 210 -17.27 6.25 -3.94
N GLU A 211 -16.95 5.15 -3.25
CA GLU A 211 -17.77 3.95 -3.24
C GLU A 211 -19.18 4.24 -2.73
N ARG A 212 -19.30 4.93 -1.58
CA ARG A 212 -20.59 5.33 -1.01
C ARG A 212 -21.37 6.24 -1.95
N LEU A 213 -20.73 7.24 -2.53
CA LEU A 213 -21.38 8.15 -3.46
C LEU A 213 -21.95 7.42 -4.68
N VAL A 214 -21.21 6.45 -5.23
CA VAL A 214 -21.73 5.60 -6.32
C VAL A 214 -22.91 4.76 -5.85
N ILE A 215 -22.86 4.18 -4.64
CA ILE A 215 -23.98 3.39 -4.09
C ILE A 215 -25.26 4.25 -3.95
N PHE A 216 -25.15 5.48 -3.44
CA PHE A 216 -26.32 6.30 -3.10
C PHE A 216 -26.79 7.25 -4.21
N LYS A 217 -25.94 7.62 -5.18
CA LYS A 217 -26.32 8.53 -6.27
C LYS A 217 -26.63 7.77 -7.55
N ASN A 218 -27.43 8.40 -8.42
CA ASN A 218 -27.92 7.78 -9.65
C ASN A 218 -27.24 8.32 -10.92
N LYS A 219 -26.76 9.57 -10.90
CA LYS A 219 -26.20 10.21 -12.10
C LYS A 219 -25.12 11.24 -11.80
N LYS A 220 -25.45 12.31 -11.07
CA LYS A 220 -24.52 13.41 -10.79
C LYS A 220 -24.21 13.48 -9.30
N ILE A 221 -22.95 13.71 -8.96
CA ILE A 221 -22.49 14.03 -7.61
C ILE A 221 -22.17 15.52 -7.55
N TYR A 222 -22.87 16.22 -6.66
CA TYR A 222 -22.76 17.65 -6.41
C TYR A 222 -22.02 17.93 -5.10
N PRO A 223 -21.56 19.17 -4.88
CA PRO A 223 -20.94 19.60 -3.62
C PRO A 223 -21.70 19.20 -2.35
N LYS A 224 -23.02 19.43 -2.32
CA LYS A 224 -23.89 19.14 -1.18
C LYS A 224 -23.87 17.66 -0.77
N ASP A 225 -23.63 16.78 -1.73
CA ASP A 225 -23.62 15.34 -1.51
C ASP A 225 -22.38 14.89 -0.71
N ILE A 226 -21.31 15.68 -0.70
CA ILE A 226 -20.08 15.35 0.02
C ILE A 226 -20.29 15.44 1.54
N PHE A 227 -20.93 16.52 2.01
CA PHE A 227 -21.11 16.83 3.42
C PHE A 227 -21.94 15.76 4.16
N GLU A 228 -22.89 15.16 3.45
CA GLU A 228 -23.70 14.03 3.95
C GLU A 228 -22.84 12.83 4.36
N PHE A 229 -21.70 12.58 3.69
CA PHE A 229 -20.89 11.37 3.94
C PHE A 229 -19.61 11.64 4.75
N LEU A 230 -19.07 12.86 4.72
CA LEU A 230 -17.88 13.22 5.50
C LEU A 230 -18.21 13.49 6.98
N SER A 231 -19.40 14.00 7.28
CA SER A 231 -19.87 14.22 8.66
C SER A 231 -19.96 12.92 9.49
N PHE A 232 -20.34 11.80 8.87
CA PHE A 232 -20.32 10.47 9.51
C PHE A 232 -18.90 9.97 9.89
N SER A 233 -17.85 10.51 9.25
CA SER A 233 -16.45 10.14 9.54
C SER A 233 -15.91 10.87 10.77
N LEU A 234 -16.40 12.09 11.06
CA LEU A 234 -15.96 12.90 12.19
C LEU A 234 -16.55 12.44 13.54
N ASN A 235 -17.74 11.82 13.54
CA ASN A 235 -18.43 11.34 14.75
C ASN A 235 -17.97 9.95 15.24
N LYS A 236 -16.84 9.43 14.74
CA LYS A 236 -16.27 8.12 15.14
C LYS A 236 -14.90 8.23 15.84
N LYS A 237 -14.64 9.32 16.54
CA LYS A 237 -13.48 9.45 17.43
C LYS A 237 -13.91 9.41 18.88
#